data_AF-A0A1I7T3B8-F1
#
_entry.id   AF-A0A1I7T3B8-F1
#
_cell.length_a   1.000
_cell.length_b   1.000
_cell.length_c   1.000
_cell.angle_alpha   90.00
_cell.angle_beta   90.00
_cell.angle_gamma   90.00
#
_symmetry.space_group_name_H-M   'P 1'
#
loop_
_entity.id
_entity.type
_entity.pdbx_description
1 polymer ?
#
loop_
_entity_poly.entity_id
_entity_poly.type
_entity_poly.pdbx_seq_one_letter_code
_entity_poly.pdbx_strand_id
1 'polypeptide(L)'
;MPKQDFSYQDMLGVVAVWCSFFIIIGIISVTCVNFYCIHEHDDVTSLEKWGRRKRLGIRLGVHSRAAIDDQIALQNFKKDKN
;
A
#
# COMPACT_ATOMS: atom_id res chain seq x y z
N MET A 1 -9.72 -32.35 -33.82
CA MET A 1 -9.53 -32.03 -32.39
C MET A 1 -10.90 -31.86 -31.78
N PRO A 2 -11.28 -32.60 -30.73
CA PRO A 2 -12.56 -32.36 -30.05
C PRO A 2 -12.59 -30.91 -29.56
N LYS A 3 -13.72 -30.22 -29.76
CA LYS A 3 -13.91 -28.85 -29.25
C LYS A 3 -13.99 -28.93 -27.73
N GLN A 4 -13.09 -28.24 -27.04
CA GLN A 4 -13.17 -28.12 -25.59
C GLN A 4 -14.34 -27.20 -25.25
N ASP A 5 -15.38 -27.73 -24.62
CA ASP A 5 -16.47 -26.94 -24.06
C ASP A 5 -15.95 -26.21 -22.82
N PHE A 6 -15.53 -24.96 -23.01
CA PHE A 6 -15.11 -24.10 -21.92
C PHE A 6 -16.35 -23.65 -21.13
N SER A 7 -16.46 -24.15 -19.90
CA SER A 7 -17.42 -23.62 -18.94
C SER A 7 -16.96 -22.25 -18.43
N TYR A 8 -17.89 -21.34 -18.15
CA TYR A 8 -17.58 -20.01 -17.58
C TYR A 8 -16.72 -20.10 -16.32
N GLN A 9 -16.84 -21.19 -15.56
CA GLN A 9 -16.06 -21.45 -14.34
C GLN A 9 -14.56 -21.60 -14.60
N ASP A 10 -14.16 -22.21 -15.71
CA ASP A 10 -12.74 -22.35 -16.07
C ASP A 10 -12.12 -20.99 -16.42
N MET A 11 -12.92 -20.09 -17.00
CA MET A 11 -12.46 -18.73 -17.35
C MET A 11 -12.30 -17.86 -16.09
N LEU A 12 -13.15 -18.05 -15.08
CA LEU A 12 -13.03 -17.36 -13.78
C LEU A 12 -11.78 -17.80 -13.00
N GLY A 13 -11.28 -19.01 -13.23
CA GLY A 13 -10.03 -19.48 -12.62
C GLY A 13 -8.84 -18.57 -12.93
N VAL A 14 -8.71 -18.10 -14.17
CA VAL A 14 -7.65 -17.18 -14.58
C VAL A 14 -7.76 -15.84 -13.85
N VAL A 15 -8.98 -15.31 -13.72
CA VAL A 15 -9.23 -14.05 -13.00
C VAL A 15 -8.93 -14.21 -11.51
N ALA A 16 -9.32 -15.34 -10.92
CA ALA A 16 -9.06 -15.63 -9.51
C ALA A 16 -7.56 -15.72 -9.21
N VAL A 17 -6.79 -16.42 -10.05
CA VAL A 17 -5.33 -16.50 -9.92
C VAL A 17 -4.70 -15.12 -10.09
N TRP A 18 -5.14 -14.35 -11.09
CA TRP A 18 -4.67 -12.98 -11.33
C TRP A 18 -4.90 -12.10 -10.09
N CYS A 19 -6.12 -12.06 -9.55
CA CYS A 19 -6.43 -11.33 -8.32
C CYS A 19 -5.57 -11.80 -7.13
N SER A 20 -5.42 -13.11 -6.95
CA SER A 20 -4.62 -13.66 -5.84
C SER A 20 -3.15 -13.22 -5.91
N PHE A 21 -2.58 -13.17 -7.10
CA PHE A 21 -1.19 -12.74 -7.32
C PHE A 21 -0.98 -11.29 -6.90
N PHE A 22 -1.86 -10.37 -7.34
CA PHE A 22 -1.77 -8.96 -6.95
C PHE A 22 -2.04 -8.74 -5.47
N ILE A 23 -2.95 -9.51 -4.87
CA ILE A 23 -3.21 -9.46 -3.43
C ILE A 23 -1.95 -9.89 -2.66
N ILE A 24 -1.30 -10.98 -3.05
CA ILE A 24 -0.08 -11.47 -2.38
C ILE A 24 1.05 -10.42 -2.50
N ILE A 25 1.28 -9.88 -3.70
CA ILE A 25 2.26 -8.81 -3.89
C ILE A 25 1.91 -7.58 -3.05
N GLY A 26 0.63 -7.21 -3.02
CA GLY A 26 0.12 -6.11 -2.20
C GLY A 26 0.40 -6.32 -0.72
N ILE A 27 0.13 -7.53 -0.19
CA ILE A 27 0.41 -7.89 1.19
C ILE A 27 1.91 -7.78 1.46
N ILE A 28 2.77 -8.40 0.63
CA ILE A 28 4.23 -8.36 0.82
C ILE A 28 4.75 -6.92 0.77
N SER A 29 4.25 -6.08 -0.15
CA SER A 29 4.63 -4.67 -0.22
C SER A 29 4.21 -3.92 1.04
N VAL A 30 2.98 -4.11 1.50
CA VAL A 30 2.48 -3.43 2.70
C VAL A 30 3.14 -3.97 3.98
N THR A 31 3.48 -5.24 4.09
CA THR A 31 4.07 -5.81 5.32
C THR A 31 5.59 -5.77 5.30
N CYS A 32 6.24 -6.32 4.28
CA CYS A 32 7.70 -6.36 4.22
C CYS A 32 8.30 -4.99 3.94
N VAL A 33 7.84 -4.28 2.90
CA VAL A 33 8.46 -2.99 2.54
C VAL A 33 8.08 -1.92 3.55
N ASN A 34 6.80 -1.76 3.86
CA ASN A 34 6.32 -0.63 4.66
C ASN A 34 6.45 -0.82 6.19
N PHE A 35 6.52 -2.06 6.71
CA PHE A 35 6.76 -2.29 8.14
C PHE A 35 8.16 -2.84 8.46
N TYR A 36 8.75 -3.69 7.63
CA TYR A 36 10.02 -4.34 7.97
C TYR A 36 11.25 -3.63 7.40
N CYS A 37 11.16 -3.09 6.18
CA CYS A 37 12.30 -2.46 5.51
C CYS A 37 12.47 -0.96 5.81
N ILE A 38 11.52 -0.32 6.50
CA ILE A 38 11.53 1.12 6.75
C ILE A 38 11.85 1.36 8.21
N HIS A 39 12.94 2.07 8.44
CA HIS A 39 13.41 2.40 9.78
C HIS A 39 12.87 3.77 10.21
N GLU A 40 12.91 4.04 11.51
CA GLU A 40 12.39 5.29 12.13
C GLU A 40 13.09 6.58 11.64
N HIS A 41 14.20 6.45 10.92
CA HIS A 41 14.96 7.56 10.34
C HIS A 41 14.67 7.79 8.85
N ASP A 42 13.91 6.89 8.22
CA ASP A 42 13.54 7.03 6.82
C ASP A 42 12.35 7.98 6.65
N ASP A 43 12.14 8.45 5.41
CA ASP A 43 11.00 9.30 5.09
C ASP A 43 9.66 8.57 5.34
N VAL A 44 8.66 9.31 5.81
CA VAL A 44 7.32 8.76 6.04
C VAL A 44 6.73 8.27 4.72
N THR A 45 6.15 7.07 4.74
CA THR A 45 5.68 6.44 3.52
C THR A 45 4.42 7.10 2.96
N SER A 46 4.24 6.95 1.66
CA SER A 46 3.00 7.38 0.99
C SER A 46 1.75 6.76 1.62
N LEU A 47 1.88 5.55 2.17
CA LEU A 47 0.77 4.80 2.78
C LEU A 47 0.42 5.38 4.16
N GLU A 48 1.42 5.75 4.96
CA GLU A 48 1.24 6.48 6.22
C GLU A 48 0.65 7.87 5.99
N LYS A 49 1.16 8.63 5.01
CA LYS A 49 0.62 9.95 4.63
C LYS A 49 -0.83 9.85 4.16
N TRP A 50 -1.15 8.86 3.33
CA TRP A 50 -2.51 8.63 2.86
C TRP A 50 -3.45 8.23 4.00
N GLY A 51 -3.00 7.34 4.88
CA GLY A 51 -3.74 6.93 6.07
C GLY A 51 -4.09 8.09 6.99
N ARG A 52 -3.13 9.00 7.18
CA ARG A 52 -3.32 10.22 7.96
C ARG A 52 -4.30 11.17 7.29
N ARG A 53 -4.15 11.40 5.97
CA ARG A 53 -5.08 12.23 5.17
C ARG A 53 -6.52 11.71 5.24
N LYS A 54 -6.72 10.39 5.14
CA LYS A 54 -8.03 9.74 5.23
C LYS A 54 -8.55 9.55 6.66
N ARG A 55 -7.80 9.97 7.68
CA ARG A 55 -8.15 9.83 9.11
C ARG A 55 -8.55 8.40 9.48
N LEU A 56 -7.86 7.39 8.96
CA LEU A 56 -8.23 5.98 9.13
C LEU A 56 -8.09 5.45 10.57
N GLY A 57 -7.55 6.23 11.51
CA GLY A 57 -7.50 5.85 12.91
C GLY A 57 -6.59 4.64 13.22
N ILE A 58 -5.87 4.12 12.22
CA ILE A 58 -4.94 2.98 12.32
C ILE A 58 -3.50 3.41 12.01
N ARG A 59 -2.50 2.70 12.55
CA ARG A 59 -1.09 2.85 12.15
C ARG A 59 -0.86 2.03 10.89
N LEU A 60 -0.45 2.71 9.82
CA LEU A 60 -0.24 2.15 8.49
C LEU A 60 1.25 1.99 8.15
N GLY A 61 2.11 2.08 9.16
CA GLY A 61 3.56 1.93 9.06
C GLY A 61 4.19 2.07 10.45
N VAL A 62 5.53 2.20 10.46
CA VAL A 62 6.35 2.21 11.68
C VAL A 62 6.26 3.54 12.43
N HIS A 63 6.08 4.66 11.73
CA HIS A 63 6.19 5.99 12.34
C HIS A 63 5.00 6.31 13.25
N SER A 64 5.28 7.12 14.28
CA SER A 64 4.24 7.67 15.15
C SER A 64 3.45 8.76 14.43
N ARG A 65 2.18 8.96 14.83
CA ARG A 65 1.31 9.98 14.24
C ARG A 65 1.88 11.39 14.32
N ALA A 66 2.58 11.70 15.42
CA ALA A 66 3.21 13.00 15.61
C ALA A 66 4.33 13.22 14.58
N ALA A 67 5.21 12.24 14.39
CA ALA A 67 6.29 12.30 13.39
C ALA A 67 5.74 12.47 11.96
N ILE A 68 4.62 11.80 11.64
CA ILE A 68 3.93 11.94 10.36
C ILE A 68 3.41 13.38 10.16
N ASP A 69 2.73 13.94 11.16
CA ASP A 69 2.18 15.29 11.10
C ASP A 69 3.29 16.35 10.98
N ASP A 70 4.41 16.18 11.70
CA ASP A 70 5.59 17.05 11.63
C ASP A 70 6.22 17.02 10.23
N GLN A 71 6.41 15.84 9.63
CA GLN A 71 6.93 15.74 8.27
C GLN A 71 6.00 16.36 7.23
N ILE A 72 4.68 16.19 7.38
CA ILE A 72 3.69 16.81 6.49
C ILE A 72 3.76 18.34 6.60
N ALA A 73 3.86 18.88 7.82
CA ALA A 73 4.02 20.31 8.03
C ALA A 73 5.29 20.84 7.37
N LEU A 74 6.44 20.17 7.58
CA LEU A 74 7.71 20.55 6.95
C LEU A 74 7.65 20.53 5.42
N GLN A 75 6.95 19.56 4.82
CA GLN A 75 6.75 19.52 3.38
C GLN A 75 5.89 20.68 2.87
N ASN A 76 4.84 21.05 3.61
CA ASN A 76 4.01 22.20 3.26
C ASN A 76 4.78 23.52 3.38
N PHE A 77 5.59 23.71 4.42
CA PHE A 77 6.46 24.89 4.56
C PHE A 77 7.48 25.02 3.43
N LYS A 78 8.09 23.91 3.00
CA LYS A 78 9.01 23.91 1.84
C LYS A 78 8.28 24.28 0.55
N LYS A 79 7.05 23.83 0.38
CA LYS A 79 6.23 24.14 -0.79
C LYS A 79 5.84 25.62 -0.84
N ASP A 80 5.58 26.25 0.30
CA ASP A 80 5.22 27.67 0.38
C ASP A 80 6.39 28.61 0.06
N LYS A 81 7.63 28.14 0.28
CA LYS A 81 8.86 28.88 0.00
C LYS A 81 9.36 28.82 -1.46
N ASN A 82 8.78 27.94 -2.27
CA ASN A 82 9.18 27.68 -3.67
C ASN A 82 8.17 28.29 -4.64
#